data_AF-A0A914QQ11-F1
#
_entry.id   AF-A0A914QQ11-F1
#
_cell.length_a   1.000
_cell.length_b   1.000
_cell.length_c   1.000
_cell.angle_alpha   90.00
_cell.angle_beta   90.00
_cell.angle_gamma   90.00
#
_symmetry.space_group_name_H-M   'P 1'
#
loop_
_entity.id
_entity.type
_entity.pdbx_description
1 polymer ?
#
loop_
_entity_poly.entity_id
_entity_poly.type
_entity_poly.pdbx_seq_one_letter_code
_entity_poly.pdbx_strand_id
1 'polypeptide(L)'
;MTPIVKYGTSTLTHGTLGDTTDFEYNGVHRYIHTVTIDNLEPSTVYYYQVGSGNGMSKKIYQFKSFPKGNNFPLKVCAFGDLGYLNGTSIPYLIQAAQRGDFDMIIHIGDIAYDLHTNNGERGDLYMNELEPLFSLVPYMVIAGNHEDDGKNFSHFQNRFKMPGFDNQFYRCVYLKLMN
;
A
#
# COMPACT_ATOMS: atom_id res chain seq x y z
N MET A 1 18.11 7.05 -5.25
CA MET A 1 18.49 6.19 -4.10
C MET A 1 17.80 4.85 -4.29
N THR A 2 18.49 3.73 -4.16
CA THR A 2 17.86 2.41 -4.37
C THR A 2 17.11 1.96 -3.10
N PRO A 3 15.79 1.76 -3.15
CA PRO A 3 15.02 1.28 -2.01
C PRO A 3 15.31 -0.20 -1.75
N ILE A 4 15.25 -0.59 -0.48
CA ILE A 4 15.55 -1.93 0.01
C ILE A 4 14.49 -2.33 1.03
N VAL A 5 13.99 -3.56 0.91
CA VAL A 5 13.22 -4.22 1.96
C VAL A 5 14.02 -5.36 2.55
N LYS A 6 14.19 -5.38 3.87
CA LYS A 6 14.73 -6.53 4.61
C LYS A 6 13.60 -7.27 5.28
N TYR A 7 13.54 -8.60 5.15
CA TYR A 7 12.40 -9.39 5.63
C TYR A 7 12.78 -10.80 6.09
N GLY A 8 11.90 -11.42 6.88
CA GLY A 8 12.03 -12.81 7.34
C GLY A 8 11.00 -13.18 8.42
N THR A 9 10.99 -14.45 8.86
CA THR A 9 9.96 -14.97 9.77
C THR A 9 10.31 -14.84 11.26
N SER A 10 11.59 -14.67 11.59
CA SER A 10 12.09 -14.47 12.95
C SER A 10 13.23 -13.46 12.99
N THR A 11 14.13 -13.51 12.00
CA THR A 11 15.19 -12.53 11.75
C THR A 11 15.11 -12.05 10.31
N LEU A 12 15.52 -10.81 10.04
CA LEU A 12 15.46 -10.19 8.71
C LEU A 12 16.67 -10.58 7.85
N THR A 13 16.78 -11.87 7.52
CA THR A 13 17.91 -12.46 6.79
C THR A 13 17.84 -12.24 5.29
N HIS A 14 16.65 -11.98 4.74
CA HIS A 14 16.46 -11.74 3.31
C HIS A 14 16.44 -10.24 3.03
N GLY A 15 16.84 -9.87 1.81
CA GLY A 15 16.82 -8.50 1.33
C GLY A 15 16.49 -8.44 -0.15
N THR A 16 15.57 -7.54 -0.52
CA THR A 16 15.21 -7.29 -1.93
C THR A 16 15.35 -5.80 -2.24
N LEU A 17 15.96 -5.51 -3.39
CA LEU A 17 16.04 -4.16 -3.93
C LEU A 17 14.77 -3.84 -4.71
N GLY A 18 14.45 -2.55 -4.83
CA GLY A 18 13.35 -2.10 -5.67
C GLY A 18 13.71 -0.88 -6.51
N ASP A 19 12.67 -0.30 -7.09
CA ASP A 19 12.75 0.82 -8.01
C ASP A 19 12.17 2.09 -7.41
N THR A 20 12.62 3.23 -7.93
CA THR A 20 12.10 4.55 -7.55
C THR A 20 11.54 5.24 -8.78
N THR A 21 10.33 5.77 -8.65
CA THR A 21 9.73 6.68 -9.63
C THR A 21 9.78 8.10 -9.07
N ASP A 22 10.32 9.04 -9.83
CA ASP A 22 10.18 10.47 -9.55
C ASP A 22 8.84 10.94 -10.13
N PHE A 23 7.88 11.21 -9.25
CA PHE A 23 6.55 11.67 -9.60
C PHE A 23 6.46 13.18 -9.34
N GLU A 24 6.46 13.95 -10.42
CA GLU A 24 6.24 15.39 -10.39
C GLU A 24 4.75 15.71 -10.59
N TYR A 25 4.21 16.58 -9.73
CA TYR A 25 2.87 17.13 -9.87
C TYR A 25 2.83 18.61 -9.45
N ASN A 26 2.60 19.50 -10.42
CA ASN A 26 2.53 20.96 -10.21
C ASN A 26 3.79 21.54 -9.53
N GLY A 27 4.97 21.07 -9.94
CA GLY A 27 6.28 21.45 -9.39
C GLY A 27 6.66 20.75 -8.08
N VAL A 28 5.79 19.89 -7.55
CA VAL A 28 6.07 19.10 -6.34
C VAL A 28 6.55 17.71 -6.74
N HIS A 29 7.77 17.37 -6.33
CA HIS A 29 8.35 16.05 -6.57
C HIS A 29 8.06 15.10 -5.40
N ARG A 30 7.69 13.85 -5.73
CA ARG A 30 7.54 12.74 -4.80
C ARG A 30 8.29 11.52 -5.33
N TYR A 31 9.13 10.94 -4.47
CA TYR A 31 9.84 9.72 -4.81
C TYR A 31 9.05 8.51 -4.33
N ILE A 32 8.47 7.76 -5.27
CA ILE A 32 7.70 6.56 -4.96
C ILE A 32 8.61 5.34 -5.08
N HIS A 33 8.71 4.56 -4.00
CA HIS A 33 9.52 3.36 -3.93
C HIS A 33 8.65 2.10 -4.04
N THR A 34 9.01 1.19 -4.95
CA THR A 34 8.30 -0.08 -5.15
C THR A 34 9.29 -1.23 -5.03
N VAL A 35 8.98 -2.21 -4.19
CA VAL A 35 9.81 -3.42 -4.00
C VAL A 35 8.89 -4.63 -4.04
N THR A 36 9.21 -5.59 -4.91
CA THR A 36 8.48 -6.86 -5.02
C THR A 36 9.19 -7.93 -4.20
N ILE A 37 8.45 -8.66 -3.36
CA ILE A 37 8.97 -9.80 -2.61
C ILE A 37 8.31 -11.07 -3.14
N ASP A 38 9.11 -11.91 -3.79
CA ASP A 38 8.66 -13.16 -4.40
C ASP A 38 9.05 -14.38 -3.56
N ASN A 39 8.50 -15.55 -3.93
CA ASN A 39 8.84 -16.84 -3.33
C ASN A 39 8.62 -16.90 -1.80
N LEU A 40 7.59 -16.23 -1.32
CA LEU A 40 7.18 -16.31 0.08
C LEU A 40 6.61 -17.69 0.39
N GLU A 41 6.94 -18.23 1.56
CA GLU A 41 6.32 -19.44 2.07
C GLU A 41 4.83 -19.18 2.32
N PRO A 42 3.94 -20.12 1.93
CA PRO A 42 2.52 -19.95 2.12
C PRO A 42 2.11 -19.85 3.60
N SER A 43 1.00 -19.16 3.90
CA SER A 43 0.41 -19.07 5.24
C SER A 43 1.38 -18.62 6.34
N THR A 44 2.36 -17.79 6.01
CA THR A 44 3.50 -17.47 6.88
C THR A 44 3.49 -15.98 7.23
N VAL A 45 3.77 -15.68 8.49
CA VAL A 45 3.95 -14.30 8.95
C VAL A 45 5.39 -13.88 8.66
N TYR A 46 5.54 -12.77 7.96
CA TYR A 46 6.82 -12.14 7.66
C TYR A 46 6.91 -10.81 8.38
N TYR A 47 8.05 -10.57 9.01
CA TYR A 47 8.46 -9.26 9.50
C TYR A 47 9.29 -8.57 8.44
N TYR A 48 9.21 -7.24 8.36
CA TYR A 48 9.99 -6.47 7.41
C TYR A 48 10.33 -5.05 7.86
N GLN A 49 11.43 -4.53 7.33
CA GLN A 49 11.84 -3.12 7.39
C GLN A 49 12.03 -2.59 5.97
N VAL A 50 11.76 -1.31 5.78
CA VAL A 50 11.99 -0.62 4.50
C VAL A 50 13.09 0.42 4.69
N GLY A 51 13.84 0.75 3.64
CA GLY A 51 14.91 1.72 3.74
C GLY A 51 15.75 1.78 2.48
N SER A 52 17.01 2.12 2.65
CA SER A 52 17.99 2.24 1.57
C SER A 52 19.41 2.04 2.08
N GLY A 53 20.40 2.27 1.22
CA GLY A 53 21.82 2.33 1.63
C GLY A 53 22.12 3.37 2.72
N ASN A 54 21.22 4.33 2.97
CA ASN A 54 21.38 5.35 4.00
C ASN A 54 20.81 4.95 5.38
N GLY A 55 20.10 3.82 5.46
CA GLY A 55 19.51 3.34 6.71
C GLY A 55 18.18 2.63 6.52
N MET A 56 17.76 1.93 7.57
CA MET A 56 16.48 1.22 7.62
C MET A 56 15.49 1.96 8.53
N SER A 57 14.20 1.77 8.28
CA SER A 57 13.12 2.25 9.12
C SER A 57 13.27 1.75 10.56
N LYS A 58 13.03 2.63 11.55
CA LYS A 58 13.06 2.23 12.97
C LYS A 58 11.99 1.20 13.32
N LYS A 59 10.80 1.35 12.73
CA LYS A 59 9.67 0.44 12.93
C LYS A 59 9.90 -0.85 12.13
N ILE A 60 9.58 -1.98 12.76
CA ILE A 60 9.44 -3.28 12.11
C ILE A 60 7.95 -3.50 11.88
N TYR A 61 7.62 -3.98 10.70
CA TYR A 61 6.28 -4.21 10.21
C TYR A 61 6.07 -5.70 10.00
N GLN A 62 4.83 -6.10 9.78
CA GLN A 62 4.54 -7.50 9.50
C GLN A 62 3.37 -7.63 8.54
N PHE A 63 3.36 -8.71 7.77
CA PHE A 63 2.21 -9.14 6.96
C PHE A 63 2.17 -10.67 6.93
N LYS A 64 1.05 -11.22 6.47
CA LYS A 64 0.87 -12.67 6.32
C LYS A 64 0.69 -13.02 4.84
N SER A 65 1.48 -13.96 4.34
CA SER A 65 1.31 -14.50 2.99
C SER A 65 0.06 -15.38 2.89
N PHE A 66 -0.53 -15.44 1.69
CA PHE A 66 -1.70 -16.27 1.45
C PHE A 66 -1.39 -17.78 1.53
N PRO A 67 -2.39 -18.62 1.82
CA PRO A 67 -2.28 -20.06 1.63
C PRO A 67 -1.94 -20.44 0.19
N LYS A 68 -1.36 -21.63 0.02
CA LYS A 68 -0.99 -22.15 -1.30
C LYS A 68 -2.24 -22.60 -2.07
N GLY A 69 -2.25 -22.37 -3.37
CA GLY A 69 -3.31 -22.81 -4.26
C GLY A 69 -4.47 -21.82 -4.32
N ASN A 70 -5.59 -22.23 -4.91
CA ASN A 70 -6.73 -21.34 -5.19
C ASN A 70 -8.03 -21.75 -4.47
N ASN A 71 -7.94 -22.74 -3.56
CA ASN A 71 -9.09 -23.29 -2.85
C ASN A 71 -8.89 -23.17 -1.34
N PHE A 72 -9.02 -21.95 -0.84
CA PHE A 72 -8.95 -21.65 0.58
C PHE A 72 -9.95 -20.54 0.91
N PRO A 73 -10.51 -20.51 2.13
CA PRO A 73 -11.39 -19.41 2.55
C PRO A 73 -10.58 -18.12 2.70
N LEU A 74 -11.07 -17.03 2.10
CA LEU A 74 -10.47 -15.70 2.17
C LEU A 74 -11.50 -14.73 2.76
N LYS A 75 -11.16 -14.04 3.86
CA LYS A 75 -12.00 -12.98 4.42
C LYS A 75 -11.58 -11.65 3.81
N VAL A 76 -12.47 -11.03 3.04
CA VAL A 76 -12.20 -9.76 2.35
C VAL A 76 -12.96 -8.63 3.03
N CYS A 77 -12.25 -7.55 3.37
CA CYS A 77 -12.86 -6.27 3.71
C CYS A 77 -13.01 -5.45 2.42
N ALA A 78 -14.24 -5.13 2.03
CA ALA A 78 -14.51 -4.33 0.84
C ALA A 78 -15.23 -3.04 1.23
N PHE A 79 -14.71 -1.91 0.75
CA PHE A 79 -15.30 -0.59 0.96
C PHE A 79 -14.92 0.37 -0.18
N GLY A 80 -15.74 1.37 -0.43
CA GLY A 80 -15.40 2.52 -1.27
C GLY A 80 -15.42 3.78 -0.43
N ASP A 81 -15.16 4.93 -1.05
CA ASP A 81 -15.57 6.23 -0.51
C ASP A 81 -14.94 6.52 0.87
N LEU A 82 -13.68 6.12 1.08
CA LEU A 82 -12.98 6.41 2.32
C LEU A 82 -12.17 7.70 2.18
N GLY A 83 -12.75 8.78 2.71
CA GLY A 83 -12.12 10.09 2.77
C GLY A 83 -11.08 10.25 3.89
N TYR A 84 -10.15 11.17 3.69
CA TYR A 84 -9.27 11.66 4.76
C TYR A 84 -10.05 12.54 5.75
N LEU A 85 -10.86 13.47 5.23
CA LEU A 85 -11.70 14.32 6.07
C LEU A 85 -12.91 13.52 6.57
N ASN A 86 -13.19 13.60 7.87
CA ASN A 86 -14.29 12.88 8.52
C ASN A 86 -14.21 11.34 8.42
N GLY A 87 -13.00 10.78 8.40
CA GLY A 87 -12.74 9.34 8.37
C GLY A 87 -13.12 8.60 9.66
N THR A 88 -14.35 8.73 10.16
CA THR A 88 -14.82 8.11 11.41
C THR A 88 -14.64 6.59 11.43
N SER A 89 -14.64 5.96 10.24
CA SER A 89 -14.44 4.53 10.06
C SER A 89 -12.97 4.07 10.19
N ILE A 90 -11.98 4.97 10.03
CA ILE A 90 -10.55 4.64 9.99
C ILE A 90 -10.09 3.91 11.27
N PRO A 91 -10.37 4.41 12.49
CA PRO A 91 -9.94 3.72 13.70
C PRO A 91 -10.52 2.32 13.84
N TYR A 92 -11.75 2.09 13.37
CA TYR A 92 -12.41 0.78 13.42
C TYR A 92 -11.80 -0.19 12.41
N LEU A 93 -11.44 0.29 11.20
CA LEU A 93 -10.75 -0.52 10.20
C LEU A 93 -9.37 -0.96 10.71
N ILE A 94 -8.61 -0.06 11.34
CA ILE A 94 -7.31 -0.38 11.94
C ILE A 94 -7.47 -1.43 13.04
N GLN A 95 -8.44 -1.26 13.95
CA GLN A 95 -8.69 -2.23 15.02
C GLN A 95 -9.09 -3.61 14.47
N ALA A 96 -9.96 -3.65 13.46
CA ALA A 96 -10.38 -4.90 12.84
C ALA A 96 -9.21 -5.63 12.15
N ALA A 97 -8.33 -4.90 11.46
CA ALA A 97 -7.11 -5.47 10.88
C ALA A 97 -6.16 -6.03 11.94
N GLN A 98 -5.96 -5.32 13.06
CA GLN A 98 -5.11 -5.77 14.16
C GLN A 98 -5.64 -7.04 14.84
N ARG A 99 -6.97 -7.24 14.87
CA ARG A 99 -7.59 -8.48 15.34
C ARG A 99 -7.51 -9.63 14.32
N GLY A 100 -7.10 -9.36 13.09
CA GLY A 100 -7.10 -10.35 12.01
C GLY A 100 -8.51 -10.67 11.50
N ASP A 101 -9.43 -9.70 11.56
CA ASP A 101 -10.82 -9.90 11.15
C ASP A 101 -10.94 -10.21 9.65
N PHE A 102 -10.01 -9.71 8.82
CA PHE A 102 -9.90 -9.95 7.38
C PHE A 102 -8.46 -10.18 6.93
N ASP A 103 -8.31 -10.89 5.81
CA ASP A 103 -7.01 -11.28 5.21
C ASP A 103 -6.56 -10.33 4.10
N MET A 104 -7.49 -9.53 3.56
CA MET A 104 -7.25 -8.60 2.44
C MET A 104 -8.27 -7.47 2.46
N ILE A 105 -7.86 -6.32 1.92
CA ILE A 105 -8.74 -5.18 1.64
C ILE A 105 -8.87 -4.99 0.13
N ILE A 106 -10.10 -4.71 -0.33
CA ILE A 106 -10.39 -4.20 -1.66
C ILE A 106 -11.09 -2.84 -1.51
N HIS A 107 -10.44 -1.77 -1.94
CA HIS A 107 -11.00 -0.43 -1.97
C HIS A 107 -11.54 -0.11 -3.37
N ILE A 108 -12.86 0.05 -3.47
CA ILE A 108 -13.59 0.23 -4.73
C ILE A 108 -13.79 1.70 -5.11
N GLY A 109 -12.70 2.47 -5.14
CA GLY A 109 -12.70 3.86 -5.62
C GLY A 109 -13.00 4.92 -4.56
N ASP A 110 -12.74 6.18 -4.95
CA ASP A 110 -12.92 7.39 -4.16
C ASP A 110 -12.03 7.43 -2.91
N ILE A 111 -10.73 7.28 -3.17
CA ILE A 111 -9.67 7.20 -2.17
C ILE A 111 -9.30 8.61 -1.71
N ALA A 112 -9.37 8.82 -0.40
CA ALA A 112 -9.14 10.11 0.26
C ALA A 112 -10.12 11.23 -0.13
N TYR A 113 -10.99 11.02 -1.12
CA TYR A 113 -11.65 12.04 -1.94
C TYR A 113 -10.64 13.06 -2.47
N ASP A 114 -10.13 12.85 -3.69
CA ASP A 114 -9.15 13.69 -4.40
C ASP A 114 -7.73 13.62 -3.84
N LEU A 115 -7.02 12.53 -4.13
CA LEU A 115 -5.61 12.33 -3.80
C LEU A 115 -4.70 13.51 -4.21
N HIS A 116 -5.09 14.23 -5.26
CA HIS A 116 -4.35 15.33 -5.88
C HIS A 116 -4.57 16.69 -5.18
N THR A 117 -5.50 16.78 -4.23
CA THR A 117 -5.78 18.02 -3.49
C THR A 117 -4.50 18.58 -2.84
N ASN A 118 -4.34 19.92 -2.89
CA ASN A 118 -3.17 20.64 -2.40
C ASN A 118 -1.86 20.08 -2.98
N ASN A 119 -1.83 19.91 -4.31
CA ASN A 119 -0.71 19.33 -5.04
C ASN A 119 -0.30 17.95 -4.51
N GLY A 120 -1.25 17.16 -4.02
CA GLY A 120 -1.05 15.80 -3.53
C GLY A 120 -0.92 15.64 -2.01
N GLU A 121 -0.87 16.73 -1.24
CA GLU A 121 -0.71 16.68 0.22
C GLU A 121 -1.82 15.87 0.90
N ARG A 122 -3.07 15.96 0.41
CA ARG A 122 -4.18 15.15 0.94
C ARG A 122 -3.89 13.65 0.81
N GLY A 123 -3.37 13.22 -0.34
CA GLY A 123 -2.95 11.84 -0.54
C GLY A 123 -1.81 11.43 0.39
N ASP A 124 -0.87 12.33 0.68
CA ASP A 124 0.23 12.04 1.62
C ASP A 124 -0.30 11.85 3.05
N LEU A 125 -1.20 12.73 3.50
CA LEU A 125 -1.84 12.65 4.82
C LEU A 125 -2.69 11.37 4.96
N TYR A 126 -3.49 11.05 3.95
CA TYR A 126 -4.30 9.84 3.92
C TYR A 126 -3.46 8.57 4.07
N MET A 127 -2.36 8.47 3.31
CA MET A 127 -1.48 7.31 3.37
C MET A 127 -0.73 7.20 4.71
N ASN A 128 -0.37 8.33 5.31
CA ASN A 128 0.26 8.36 6.63
C ASN A 128 -0.71 7.91 7.73
N GLU A 129 -1.98 8.34 7.67
CA GLU A 129 -3.00 7.96 8.64
C GLU A 129 -3.33 6.46 8.59
N LEU A 130 -3.40 5.89 7.38
CA LEU A 130 -3.71 4.48 7.15
C LEU A 130 -2.48 3.56 7.11
N GLU A 131 -1.28 4.08 7.38
CA GLU A 131 -0.06 3.27 7.49
C GLU A 131 -0.21 2.05 8.42
N PRO A 132 -0.85 2.16 9.61
CA PRO A 132 -1.07 1.00 10.48
C PRO A 132 -1.96 -0.08 9.87
N LEU A 133 -2.81 0.26 8.90
CA LEU A 133 -3.66 -0.67 8.17
C LEU A 133 -2.93 -1.29 6.97
N PHE A 134 -2.44 -0.44 6.06
CA PHE A 134 -1.86 -0.88 4.78
C PHE A 134 -0.50 -1.55 4.92
N SER A 135 0.23 -1.28 6.01
CA SER A 135 1.47 -2.00 6.31
C SER A 135 1.25 -3.40 6.90
N LEU A 136 0.02 -3.72 7.31
CA LEU A 136 -0.35 -4.98 7.94
C LEU A 136 -1.11 -5.92 7.00
N VAL A 137 -2.07 -5.38 6.25
CA VAL A 137 -2.99 -6.15 5.42
C VAL A 137 -2.80 -5.78 3.94
N PRO A 138 -2.69 -6.76 3.02
CA PRO A 138 -2.67 -6.46 1.59
C PRO A 138 -3.87 -5.61 1.17
N TYR A 139 -3.56 -4.55 0.44
CA TYR A 139 -4.50 -3.51 0.04
C TYR A 139 -4.57 -3.42 -1.48
N MET A 140 -5.75 -3.69 -2.02
CA MET A 140 -6.06 -3.63 -3.45
C MET A 140 -6.96 -2.43 -3.71
N VAL A 141 -6.72 -1.71 -4.80
CA VAL A 141 -7.53 -0.54 -5.15
C VAL A 141 -8.02 -0.58 -6.59
N ILE A 142 -9.15 0.07 -6.79
CA ILE A 142 -9.72 0.41 -8.10
C ILE A 142 -9.92 1.92 -8.09
N ALA A 143 -9.71 2.58 -9.23
CA ALA A 143 -9.96 4.01 -9.36
C ALA A 143 -11.47 4.29 -9.43
N GLY A 144 -11.94 5.26 -8.63
CA GLY A 144 -13.23 5.91 -8.75
C GLY A 144 -13.12 7.22 -9.54
N ASN A 145 -14.16 8.04 -9.51
CA ASN A 145 -14.14 9.33 -10.20
C ASN A 145 -13.28 10.37 -9.47
N HIS A 146 -13.11 10.27 -8.15
CA HIS A 146 -12.24 11.18 -7.39
C HIS A 146 -10.73 10.93 -7.59
N GLU A 147 -10.37 9.84 -8.28
CA GLU A 147 -8.98 9.60 -8.68
C GLU A 147 -8.59 10.35 -9.98
N ASP A 148 -9.57 10.88 -10.73
CA ASP A 148 -9.30 11.71 -11.91
C ASP A 148 -8.78 13.08 -11.47
N ASP A 149 -7.49 13.30 -11.73
CA ASP A 149 -6.79 14.56 -11.46
C ASP A 149 -6.65 15.45 -12.69
N GLY A 150 -7.38 15.13 -13.78
CA GLY A 150 -7.24 15.79 -15.08
C GLY A 150 -5.90 15.51 -15.75
N LYS A 151 -5.09 14.61 -15.19
CA LYS A 151 -3.75 14.21 -15.68
C LYS A 151 -3.65 12.69 -15.79
N ASN A 152 -4.73 12.06 -16.26
CA ASN A 152 -4.80 10.62 -16.48
C ASN A 152 -4.53 9.82 -15.18
N PHE A 153 -5.26 10.16 -14.10
CA PHE A 153 -5.19 9.45 -12.83
C PHE A 153 -3.77 9.39 -12.25
N SER A 154 -2.96 10.45 -12.42
CA SER A 154 -1.53 10.42 -12.16
C SER A 154 -1.19 10.11 -10.69
N HIS A 155 -1.92 10.69 -9.75
CA HIS A 155 -1.74 10.39 -8.33
C HIS A 155 -2.07 8.93 -8.01
N PHE A 156 -3.15 8.39 -8.57
CA PHE A 156 -3.55 7.00 -8.37
C PHE A 156 -2.50 6.03 -8.95
N GLN A 157 -2.09 6.22 -10.20
CA GLN A 157 -1.15 5.33 -10.90
C GLN A 157 0.26 5.35 -10.29
N ASN A 158 0.68 6.49 -9.76
CA ASN A 158 1.99 6.61 -9.12
C ASN A 158 1.97 6.10 -7.68
N ARG A 159 0.90 6.31 -6.90
CA ARG A 159 0.82 5.89 -5.49
C ARG A 159 0.48 4.42 -5.28
N PHE A 160 -0.15 3.76 -6.25
CA PHE A 160 -0.61 2.38 -6.12
C PHE A 160 -0.06 1.49 -7.24
N LYS A 161 0.54 0.36 -6.88
CA LYS A 161 1.12 -0.61 -7.85
C LYS A 161 0.39 -1.93 -7.76
N MET A 162 -0.22 -2.33 -8.86
CA MET A 162 -1.09 -3.49 -8.95
C MET A 162 -0.37 -4.50 -9.93
N PRO A 163 -0.12 -5.80 -9.61
CA PRO A 163 0.51 -6.85 -10.39
C PRO A 163 -0.32 -7.17 -11.60
N GLY A 164 0.39 -7.35 -12.69
CA GLY A 164 -0.17 -7.16 -14.00
C GLY A 164 0.32 -5.84 -14.58
N PHE A 165 -0.17 -5.54 -15.78
CA PHE A 165 0.42 -4.51 -16.62
C PHE A 165 -0.38 -3.21 -16.68
N ASP A 166 -1.50 -3.11 -15.95
CA ASP A 166 -2.34 -1.91 -16.00
C ASP A 166 -3.07 -1.66 -14.67
N ASN A 167 -2.84 -0.47 -14.10
CA ASN A 167 -3.50 -0.02 -12.88
C ASN A 167 -4.91 0.52 -13.16
N GLN A 168 -5.29 0.75 -14.43
CA GLN A 168 -6.58 1.35 -14.79
C GLN A 168 -7.74 0.35 -14.80
N PHE A 169 -7.46 -0.95 -14.90
CA PHE A 169 -8.48 -2.00 -14.91
C PHE A 169 -7.94 -3.30 -14.27
N TYR A 170 -8.23 -3.48 -12.97
CA TYR A 170 -8.01 -4.68 -12.13
C TYR A 170 -6.60 -5.33 -12.12
N ARG A 171 -6.04 -5.54 -10.90
CA ARG A 171 -5.18 -6.69 -10.41
C ARG A 171 -3.95 -6.22 -9.59
N CYS A 172 -3.76 -6.64 -8.32
CA CYS A 172 -3.32 -5.79 -7.15
C CYS A 172 -2.05 -6.14 -6.26
N VAL A 173 -1.19 -5.17 -5.79
CA VAL A 173 0.05 -5.36 -4.95
C VAL A 173 0.26 -4.19 -3.97
N TYR A 174 0.95 -4.51 -2.87
CA TYR A 174 1.35 -3.68 -1.76
C TYR A 174 2.06 -2.38 -2.12
N LEU A 175 1.73 -1.30 -1.40
CA LEU A 175 2.59 -0.13 -1.32
C LEU A 175 2.72 0.38 0.11
N LYS A 176 3.94 0.83 0.42
CA LYS A 176 4.26 1.56 1.62
C LYS A 176 5.11 2.76 1.25
N LEU A 177 4.60 3.94 1.55
CA LEU A 177 5.37 5.18 1.56
C LEU A 177 6.12 5.28 2.89
N MET A 178 7.34 5.82 2.85
CA MET A 178 7.96 6.46 4.01
C MET A 178 8.56 7.78 3.56
N ASN A 179 8.42 8.77 4.43
CA ASN A 179 9.10 10.07 4.41
C ASN A 179 10.63 9.92 4.47
#